data_AF-A0A4U0VRS0-F1
#
_entry.id   AF-A0A4U0VRS0-F1
#
_cell.length_a   1.000
_cell.length_b   1.000
_cell.length_c   1.000
_cell.angle_alpha   90.00
_cell.angle_beta   90.00
_cell.angle_gamma   90.00
#
_symmetry.space_group_name_H-M   'P 1'
#
loop_
_entity.id
_entity.type
_entity.pdbx_description
1 polymer ?
#
loop_
_entity_poly.entity_id
_entity_poly.type
_entity_poly.pdbx_seq_one_letter_code
_entity_poly.pdbx_strand_id
1 'polypeptide(L)'
;MPQATPHQAAYTVLPSLKSFVADLPALNDPKQLLSWYTDPKTDPLHPALLASLFFSVGVWIVSEITGNVSQVDRLWTTLPLMYSAHFTFHPWLTGQVKHAYEIDHRILLVFALQCAWSARLTYQSARRGFLDPRSEDYRWPIVRRSMPTLAFKLLNLVFIAFIQNLLLLAAEAPVYLLMTQSLPSYGHTSILARLKPYQAATKSVPLNIADVLLAGAFLTTLVLEMRADNQQQAFQNLKHGALDKQKKGKTLTEEEKKAVERGFVADRLWSWSRHPNFACEQTTWWLLYAFTVLPFLPITESFTSHPLSTLTSLLTPTALLPASKRAYIHASNNIPTLDYILTILLHPILYIRASLPHLTNSDFLRSEAARAKLEALTAFRDLRNDEGHLWNYSIVSPITMSLLFYSSTALTEKISGGKYPLYNAYKARVAKFWPVQTPLKGLWLALTGGRRGRIERQIWGNDGHGRKIKQL
;
A
#
# COMPACT_ATOMS: atom_id res chain seq x y z
N MET A 1 -22.93 31.19 8.30
CA MET A 1 -22.53 29.77 8.26
C MET A 1 -21.06 29.72 7.93
N PRO A 2 -20.21 29.01 8.69
CA PRO A 2 -18.79 28.89 8.35
C PRO A 2 -18.68 28.19 6.99
N GLN A 3 -18.15 28.90 6.00
CA GLN A 3 -17.95 28.39 4.65
C GLN A 3 -16.97 27.21 4.72
N ALA A 4 -17.39 26.06 4.22
CA ALA A 4 -16.59 24.86 4.15
C ALA A 4 -15.32 25.12 3.32
N THR A 5 -14.17 25.11 4.00
CA THR A 5 -12.82 25.00 3.41
C THR A 5 -12.57 23.52 2.99
N PRO A 6 -11.46 23.16 2.31
CA PRO A 6 -11.34 22.06 1.33
C PRO A 6 -11.38 20.61 1.89
N HIS A 7 -12.12 20.35 2.97
CA HIS A 7 -12.01 19.14 3.80
C HIS A 7 -13.04 18.05 3.49
N GLN A 8 -13.58 17.98 2.28
CA GLN A 8 -14.47 16.87 1.91
C GLN A 8 -13.70 15.56 1.66
N ALA A 9 -12.43 15.67 1.25
CA ALA A 9 -11.54 14.54 0.98
C ALA A 9 -11.12 13.73 2.21
N ALA A 10 -11.19 14.28 3.43
CA ALA A 10 -10.74 13.57 4.65
C ALA A 10 -11.45 12.22 4.88
N TYR A 11 -12.68 12.08 4.38
CA TYR A 11 -13.51 10.88 4.54
C TYR A 11 -13.91 10.24 3.21
N THR A 12 -13.93 11.00 2.10
CA THR A 12 -14.28 10.48 0.77
C THR A 12 -13.64 11.29 -0.35
N VAL A 13 -13.07 10.62 -1.35
CA VAL A 13 -12.50 11.27 -2.54
C VAL A 13 -13.57 11.72 -3.56
N LEU A 14 -14.81 11.25 -3.42
CA LEU A 14 -15.85 11.43 -4.44
C LEU A 14 -16.26 12.89 -4.68
N PRO A 15 -16.38 13.76 -3.66
CA PRO A 15 -16.72 15.17 -3.89
C PRO A 15 -15.65 15.88 -4.72
N SER A 16 -14.37 15.66 -4.39
CA SER A 16 -13.22 16.19 -5.14
C SER A 16 -13.22 15.72 -6.60
N LEU A 17 -13.55 14.46 -6.86
CA LEU A 17 -13.69 13.93 -8.23
C LEU A 17 -14.88 14.55 -8.99
N LYS A 18 -16.01 14.76 -8.32
CA LYS A 18 -17.21 15.33 -8.94
C LYS A 18 -17.05 16.80 -9.31
N SER A 19 -16.31 17.57 -8.51
CA SER A 19 -16.11 19.00 -8.75
C SER A 19 -15.02 19.28 -9.78
N PHE A 20 -14.12 18.32 -10.06
CA PHE A 20 -12.97 18.49 -10.94
C PHE A 20 -13.27 19.22 -12.26
N VAL A 21 -14.26 18.77 -13.03
CA VAL A 21 -14.57 19.38 -14.34
C VAL A 21 -15.14 20.79 -14.20
N ALA A 22 -15.91 21.04 -13.14
CA ALA A 22 -16.52 22.34 -12.89
C ALA A 22 -15.50 23.38 -12.40
N ASP A 23 -14.46 22.93 -11.69
CA ASP A 23 -13.45 23.78 -11.06
C ASP A 23 -12.22 24.02 -11.96
N LEU A 24 -12.17 23.43 -13.18
CA LEU A 24 -11.07 23.61 -14.12
C LEU A 24 -11.03 25.04 -14.68
N PRO A 25 -9.86 25.72 -14.66
CA PRO A 25 -9.70 27.02 -15.27
C PRO A 25 -9.56 26.91 -16.79
N ALA A 26 -9.53 28.05 -17.48
CA ALA A 26 -9.18 28.07 -18.90
C ALA A 26 -7.72 27.61 -19.10
N LEU A 27 -7.53 26.51 -19.83
CA LEU A 27 -6.21 25.87 -20.00
C LEU A 27 -5.27 26.59 -20.96
N ASN A 28 -5.75 27.61 -21.68
CA ASN A 28 -5.00 28.37 -22.67
C ASN A 28 -4.23 29.57 -22.10
N ASP A 29 -4.42 29.91 -20.83
CA ASP A 29 -3.74 31.02 -20.16
C ASP A 29 -2.87 30.53 -18.99
N PRO A 30 -1.52 30.54 -19.14
CA PRO A 30 -0.61 30.14 -18.08
C PRO A 30 -0.76 30.91 -16.77
N LYS A 31 -1.18 32.18 -16.82
CA LYS A 31 -1.36 32.99 -15.60
C LYS A 31 -2.60 32.54 -14.83
N GLN A 32 -3.69 32.22 -15.53
CA GLN A 32 -4.88 31.66 -14.91
C GLN A 32 -4.60 30.30 -14.29
N LEU A 33 -3.89 29.43 -15.01
CA LEU A 33 -3.45 28.12 -14.48
C LEU A 33 -2.60 28.26 -13.22
N LEU A 34 -1.63 29.18 -13.21
CA LEU A 34 -0.81 29.43 -12.04
C LEU A 34 -1.66 29.97 -10.88
N SER A 35 -2.53 30.93 -11.14
CA SER A 35 -3.39 31.52 -10.10
C SER A 35 -4.31 30.47 -9.47
N TRP A 36 -4.90 29.59 -10.29
CA TRP A 36 -5.71 28.46 -9.86
C TRP A 36 -4.90 27.46 -9.04
N TYR A 37 -3.70 27.08 -9.52
CA TYR A 37 -2.81 26.17 -8.80
C TYR A 37 -2.39 26.69 -7.42
N THR A 38 -2.17 28.00 -7.30
CA THR A 38 -1.73 28.63 -6.04
C THR A 38 -2.88 29.08 -5.13
N ASP A 39 -4.14 28.97 -5.56
CA ASP A 39 -5.29 29.38 -4.75
C ASP A 39 -5.51 28.37 -3.60
N PRO A 40 -5.52 28.81 -2.33
CA PRO A 40 -5.86 27.95 -1.17
C PRO A 40 -7.20 27.21 -1.26
N LYS A 41 -8.10 27.66 -2.14
CA LYS A 41 -9.42 27.05 -2.36
C LYS A 41 -9.40 25.91 -3.37
N THR A 42 -8.36 25.82 -4.20
CA THR A 42 -8.23 24.75 -5.19
C THR A 42 -7.97 23.43 -4.48
N ASP A 43 -8.73 22.40 -4.83
CA ASP A 43 -8.46 21.05 -4.35
C ASP A 43 -7.18 20.54 -5.00
N PRO A 44 -6.14 20.17 -4.24
CA PRO A 44 -4.89 19.70 -4.83
C PRO A 44 -5.04 18.43 -5.67
N LEU A 45 -6.13 17.66 -5.50
CA LEU A 45 -6.38 16.54 -6.40
C LEU A 45 -6.63 17.02 -7.85
N HIS A 46 -7.16 18.23 -8.06
CA HIS A 46 -7.47 18.72 -9.42
C HIS A 46 -6.21 19.00 -10.25
N PRO A 47 -5.20 19.76 -9.78
CA PRO A 47 -3.94 19.86 -10.52
C PRO A 47 -3.27 18.50 -10.75
N ALA A 48 -3.35 17.58 -9.79
CA ALA A 48 -2.78 16.25 -9.92
C ALA A 48 -3.50 15.42 -11.01
N LEU A 49 -4.84 15.47 -11.07
CA LEU A 49 -5.65 14.85 -12.13
C LEU A 49 -5.35 15.47 -13.49
N LEU A 50 -5.27 16.80 -13.58
CA LEU A 50 -4.93 17.50 -14.82
C LEU A 50 -3.53 17.10 -15.31
N ALA A 51 -2.55 17.03 -14.41
CA ALA A 51 -1.21 16.55 -14.71
C ALA A 51 -1.22 15.08 -15.16
N SER A 52 -1.97 14.21 -14.48
CA SER A 52 -2.13 12.79 -14.88
C SER A 52 -2.72 12.65 -16.29
N LEU A 53 -3.74 13.45 -16.64
CA LEU A 53 -4.31 13.46 -17.99
C LEU A 53 -3.30 13.96 -19.02
N PHE A 54 -2.58 15.04 -18.70
CA PHE A 54 -1.52 15.59 -19.55
C PHE A 54 -0.44 14.54 -19.84
N PHE A 55 0.09 13.86 -18.81
CA PHE A 55 1.08 12.80 -18.99
C PHE A 55 0.50 11.59 -19.73
N SER A 56 -0.77 11.23 -19.51
CA SER A 56 -1.44 10.14 -20.24
C SER A 56 -1.50 10.43 -21.75
N VAL A 57 -1.94 11.63 -22.13
CA VAL A 57 -1.99 12.05 -23.54
C VAL A 57 -0.59 12.10 -24.14
N GLY A 58 0.38 12.66 -23.41
CA GLY A 58 1.78 12.71 -23.84
C GLY A 58 2.38 11.32 -24.08
N VAL A 59 2.20 10.39 -23.12
CA VAL A 59 2.62 8.99 -23.25
C VAL A 59 1.99 8.33 -24.47
N TRP A 60 0.69 8.50 -24.67
CA TRP A 60 -0.01 7.93 -25.82
C TRP A 60 0.55 8.46 -27.15
N ILE A 61 0.64 9.77 -27.31
CA ILE A 61 1.16 10.40 -28.54
C ILE A 61 2.60 9.93 -28.81
N VAL A 62 3.49 10.03 -27.82
CA VAL A 62 4.89 9.62 -27.99
C VAL A 62 4.99 8.13 -28.30
N SER A 63 4.15 7.29 -27.69
CA SER A 63 4.16 5.85 -27.97
C SER A 63 3.72 5.51 -29.40
N GLU A 64 2.75 6.24 -29.98
CA GLU A 64 2.34 6.04 -31.37
C GLU A 64 3.40 6.55 -32.35
N ILE A 65 4.07 7.67 -32.05
CA ILE A 65 5.15 8.22 -32.89
C ILE A 65 6.37 7.29 -32.89
N THR A 66 6.77 6.80 -31.71
CA THR A 66 8.00 6.01 -31.54
C THR A 66 7.80 4.52 -31.77
N GLY A 67 6.54 4.04 -31.76
CA GLY A 67 6.23 2.60 -31.73
C GLY A 67 6.63 1.91 -30.42
N ASN A 68 7.04 2.68 -29.40
CA ASN A 68 7.51 2.17 -28.11
C ASN A 68 6.52 2.54 -27.01
N VAL A 69 5.85 1.53 -26.45
CA VAL A 69 4.82 1.74 -25.41
C VAL A 69 5.40 1.82 -24.00
N SER A 70 6.70 1.59 -23.82
CA SER A 70 7.39 1.71 -22.52
C SER A 70 7.59 3.16 -22.05
N GLN A 71 6.97 4.16 -22.67
CA GLN A 71 7.07 5.55 -22.21
C GLN A 71 6.60 5.69 -20.76
N VAL A 72 5.50 5.03 -20.40
CA VAL A 72 5.00 5.05 -19.02
C VAL A 72 5.95 4.36 -18.03
N ASP A 73 6.65 3.30 -18.47
CA ASP A 73 7.58 2.53 -17.62
C ASP A 73 8.68 3.43 -17.02
N ARG A 74 9.06 4.50 -17.73
CA ARG A 74 10.06 5.49 -17.27
C ARG A 74 9.51 6.41 -16.20
N LEU A 75 8.24 6.78 -16.35
CA LEU A 75 7.54 7.71 -15.46
C LEU A 75 7.26 7.11 -14.09
N TRP A 76 7.23 5.78 -13.96
CA TRP A 76 7.12 5.09 -12.66
C TRP A 76 8.17 5.53 -11.64
N THR A 77 9.35 5.94 -12.09
CA THR A 77 10.45 6.33 -11.20
C THR A 77 10.27 7.73 -10.61
N THR A 78 9.51 8.61 -11.27
CA THR A 78 9.45 10.04 -10.96
C THR A 78 8.04 10.55 -10.67
N LEU A 79 7.02 10.15 -11.43
CA LEU A 79 5.67 10.71 -11.28
C LEU A 79 5.04 10.49 -9.89
N PRO A 80 5.11 9.30 -9.27
CA PRO A 80 4.60 9.13 -7.91
C PRO A 80 5.26 10.08 -6.92
N LEU A 81 6.59 10.27 -7.03
CA LEU A 81 7.31 11.22 -6.20
C LEU A 81 6.90 12.68 -6.47
N MET A 82 6.62 13.04 -7.73
CA MET A 82 6.13 14.38 -8.09
C MET A 82 4.74 14.65 -7.52
N TYR A 83 3.82 13.67 -7.58
CA TYR A 83 2.51 13.77 -6.96
C TYR A 83 2.60 13.83 -5.43
N SER A 84 3.47 13.02 -4.82
CA SER A 84 3.74 13.07 -3.38
C SER A 84 4.29 14.43 -2.95
N ALA A 85 5.26 14.98 -3.68
CA ALA A 85 5.80 16.31 -3.43
C ALA A 85 4.71 17.39 -3.58
N HIS A 86 3.89 17.28 -4.62
CA HIS A 86 2.76 18.18 -4.84
C HIS A 86 1.83 18.19 -3.62
N PHE A 87 1.33 17.03 -3.17
CA PHE A 87 0.44 16.96 -2.01
C PHE A 87 1.14 17.40 -0.70
N THR A 88 2.40 17.01 -0.50
CA THR A 88 3.16 17.34 0.72
C THR A 88 3.38 18.85 0.87
N PHE A 89 3.74 19.52 -0.22
CA PHE A 89 4.11 20.94 -0.20
C PHE A 89 3.00 21.89 -0.64
N HIS A 90 1.84 21.38 -1.09
CA HIS A 90 0.70 22.22 -1.49
C HIS A 90 0.28 23.25 -0.44
N PRO A 91 0.19 22.93 0.87
CA PRO A 91 -0.16 23.92 1.88
C PRO A 91 0.85 25.08 1.97
N TRP A 92 2.13 24.80 1.71
CA TRP A 92 3.17 25.83 1.69
C TRP A 92 3.11 26.66 0.40
N LEU A 93 2.92 26.02 -0.75
CA LEU A 93 2.82 26.67 -2.05
C LEU A 93 1.60 27.59 -2.19
N THR A 94 0.50 27.26 -1.51
CA THR A 94 -0.73 28.07 -1.49
C THR A 94 -0.75 29.10 -0.34
N GLY A 95 0.26 29.10 0.54
CA GLY A 95 0.31 30.00 1.70
C GLY A 95 -0.67 29.65 2.82
N GLN A 96 -1.24 28.43 2.83
CA GLN A 96 -2.00 27.90 3.97
C GLN A 96 -1.11 27.71 5.21
N VAL A 97 0.19 27.46 5.01
CA VAL A 97 1.24 27.51 6.05
C VAL A 97 2.35 28.47 5.63
N LYS A 98 2.98 29.16 6.60
CA LYS A 98 4.01 30.17 6.31
C LYS A 98 5.37 29.56 6.03
N HIS A 99 5.68 28.46 6.71
CA HIS A 99 6.99 27.82 6.65
C HIS A 99 6.85 26.31 6.46
N ALA A 100 7.80 25.70 5.75
CA ALA A 100 7.76 24.26 5.45
C ALA A 100 7.80 23.37 6.70
N TYR A 101 8.36 23.84 7.83
CA TYR A 101 8.35 23.09 9.10
C TYR A 101 6.97 23.06 9.78
N GLU A 102 6.01 23.87 9.31
CA GLU A 102 4.62 23.85 9.79
C GLU A 102 3.78 22.77 9.09
N ILE A 103 4.34 22.12 8.05
CA ILE A 103 3.74 20.95 7.39
C ILE A 103 3.72 19.78 8.39
N ASP A 104 2.66 18.97 8.36
CA ASP A 104 2.50 17.84 9.27
C ASP A 104 3.73 16.88 9.21
N HIS A 105 4.27 16.53 10.38
CA HIS A 105 5.50 15.74 10.43
C HIS A 105 5.33 14.33 9.86
N ARG A 106 4.11 13.77 9.88
CA ARG A 106 3.82 12.44 9.29
C ARG A 106 3.87 12.50 7.78
N ILE A 107 3.31 13.53 7.15
CA ILE A 107 3.40 13.67 5.69
C ILE A 107 4.84 13.90 5.24
N LEU A 108 5.64 14.67 5.99
CA LEU A 108 7.07 14.85 5.73
C LEU A 108 7.86 13.54 5.87
N LEU A 109 7.54 12.71 6.88
CA LEU A 109 8.12 11.38 7.05
C LEU A 109 7.78 10.47 5.87
N VAL A 110 6.51 10.41 5.47
CA VAL A 110 6.06 9.60 4.33
C VAL A 110 6.74 10.06 3.04
N PHE A 111 6.82 11.38 2.81
CA PHE A 111 7.53 11.94 1.66
C PHE A 111 9.01 11.55 1.64
N ALA A 112 9.70 11.61 2.79
CA ALA A 112 11.10 11.19 2.90
C ALA A 112 11.29 9.68 2.60
N LEU A 113 10.37 8.83 3.06
CA LEU A 113 10.36 7.40 2.73
C LEU A 113 10.12 7.18 1.23
N GLN A 114 9.24 7.94 0.60
CA GLN A 114 9.01 7.88 -0.85
C GLN A 114 10.20 8.39 -1.67
N CYS A 115 10.92 9.41 -1.20
CA CYS A 115 12.21 9.81 -1.77
C CYS A 115 13.19 8.63 -1.78
N ALA A 116 13.30 7.88 -0.67
CA ALA A 116 14.16 6.70 -0.59
C ALA A 116 13.70 5.58 -1.55
N TRP A 117 12.39 5.33 -1.64
CA TRP A 117 11.81 4.37 -2.58
C TRP A 117 12.08 4.75 -4.04
N SER A 118 11.85 6.02 -4.41
CA SER A 118 12.08 6.54 -5.76
C SER A 118 13.56 6.56 -6.12
N ALA A 119 14.44 6.93 -5.19
CA ALA A 119 15.89 6.86 -5.41
C ALA A 119 16.36 5.42 -5.68
N ARG A 120 15.86 4.45 -4.90
CA ARG A 120 16.13 3.02 -5.12
C ARG A 120 15.64 2.55 -6.49
N LEU A 121 14.39 2.87 -6.84
CA LEU A 121 13.79 2.48 -8.11
C LEU A 121 14.51 3.13 -9.30
N THR A 122 14.84 4.41 -9.20
CA THR A 122 15.58 5.16 -10.23
C THR A 122 16.96 4.56 -10.45
N TYR A 123 17.72 4.29 -9.38
CA TYR A 123 19.03 3.63 -9.46
C TYR A 123 18.93 2.24 -10.13
N GLN A 124 17.88 1.49 -9.82
CA GLN A 124 17.59 0.19 -10.41
C GLN A 124 17.22 0.27 -11.90
N SER A 125 16.40 1.25 -12.28
CA SER A 125 16.01 1.47 -13.67
C SER A 125 17.19 1.95 -14.51
N ALA A 126 17.99 2.88 -13.98
CA ALA A 126 19.18 3.41 -14.64
C ALA A 126 20.19 2.32 -14.95
N ARG A 127 20.56 1.48 -13.96
CA ARG A 127 21.57 0.42 -14.16
C ARG A 127 21.16 -0.64 -15.18
N ARG A 128 19.85 -0.84 -15.36
CA ARG A 128 19.27 -1.83 -16.30
C ARG A 128 19.03 -1.23 -17.69
N GLY A 129 19.31 0.06 -17.88
CA GLY A 129 19.11 0.75 -19.14
C GLY A 129 17.65 1.12 -19.44
N PHE A 130 16.72 0.98 -18.47
CA PHE A 130 15.31 1.30 -18.69
C PHE A 130 15.02 2.78 -18.92
N LEU A 131 15.95 3.65 -18.51
CA LEU A 131 15.84 5.09 -18.76
C LEU A 131 16.29 5.48 -20.19
N ASP A 132 16.86 4.57 -20.97
CA ASP A 132 17.14 4.81 -22.40
C ASP A 132 15.80 4.99 -23.15
N PRO A 133 15.56 6.14 -23.81
CA PRO A 133 14.34 6.36 -24.59
C PRO A 133 14.07 5.31 -25.68
N ARG A 134 15.11 4.62 -26.14
CA ARG A 134 15.03 3.59 -27.19
C ARG A 134 14.72 2.20 -26.65
N SER A 135 14.92 1.95 -25.35
CA SER A 135 14.64 0.63 -24.77
C SER A 135 13.13 0.38 -24.71
N GLU A 136 12.68 -0.82 -25.04
CA GLU A 136 11.29 -1.26 -24.81
C GLU A 136 11.31 -2.48 -23.88
N ASP A 137 10.40 -2.53 -22.91
CA ASP A 137 10.25 -3.70 -22.05
C ASP A 137 9.93 -4.93 -22.91
N TYR A 138 10.68 -6.01 -22.69
CA TYR A 138 10.61 -7.23 -23.48
C TYR A 138 9.21 -7.88 -23.50
N ARG A 139 8.33 -7.55 -22.53
CA ARG A 139 6.96 -8.04 -22.47
C ARG A 139 6.10 -7.45 -23.58
N TRP A 140 6.31 -6.18 -23.94
CA TRP A 140 5.46 -5.50 -24.93
C TRP A 140 5.51 -6.12 -26.33
N PRO A 141 6.69 -6.47 -26.90
CA PRO A 141 6.75 -7.20 -28.16
C PRO A 141 6.04 -8.56 -28.13
N ILE A 142 6.07 -9.27 -26.98
CA ILE A 142 5.39 -10.57 -26.82
C ILE A 142 3.87 -10.37 -26.83
N VAL A 143 3.38 -9.39 -26.06
CA VAL A 143 1.95 -9.05 -26.00
C VAL A 143 1.46 -8.56 -27.36
N ARG A 144 2.21 -7.67 -28.02
CA ARG A 144 1.91 -7.14 -29.36
C ARG A 144 1.74 -8.23 -30.41
N ARG A 145 2.56 -9.30 -30.35
CA ARG A 145 2.45 -10.45 -31.27
C ARG A 145 1.27 -11.37 -30.97
N SER A 146 0.70 -11.30 -29.76
CA SER A 146 -0.36 -12.21 -29.31
C SER A 146 -1.78 -11.70 -29.58
N MET A 147 -1.94 -10.50 -30.15
CA MET A 147 -3.24 -9.89 -30.41
C MET A 147 -3.24 -9.04 -31.69
N PRO A 148 -4.41 -8.77 -32.30
CA PRO A 148 -4.52 -7.88 -33.46
C PRO A 148 -4.04 -6.45 -33.17
N THR A 149 -3.55 -5.75 -34.20
CA THR A 149 -3.01 -4.38 -34.09
C THR A 149 -3.99 -3.41 -33.44
N LEU A 150 -5.27 -3.45 -33.81
CA LEU A 150 -6.29 -2.56 -33.23
C LEU A 150 -6.47 -2.83 -31.72
N ALA A 151 -6.50 -4.11 -31.32
CA ALA A 151 -6.58 -4.47 -29.91
C ALA A 151 -5.36 -3.97 -29.12
N PHE A 152 -4.15 -4.05 -29.70
CA PHE A 152 -2.94 -3.52 -29.08
C PHE A 152 -2.97 -1.98 -28.98
N LYS A 153 -3.48 -1.28 -29.99
CA LYS A 153 -3.65 0.19 -29.93
C LYS A 153 -4.67 0.61 -28.88
N LEU A 154 -5.77 -0.12 -28.74
CA LEU A 154 -6.75 0.10 -27.67
C LEU A 154 -6.15 -0.21 -26.29
N LEU A 155 -5.36 -1.28 -26.17
CA LEU A 155 -4.61 -1.58 -24.95
C LEU A 155 -3.64 -0.44 -24.61
N ASN A 156 -2.93 0.08 -25.62
CA ASN A 156 -2.01 1.21 -25.45
C ASN A 156 -2.74 2.45 -24.95
N LEU A 157 -3.80 2.88 -25.64
CA LEU A 157 -4.59 4.05 -25.27
C LEU A 157 -5.21 3.91 -23.88
N VAL A 158 -5.96 2.83 -23.63
CA VAL A 158 -6.74 2.69 -22.39
C VAL A 158 -5.85 2.31 -21.22
N PHE A 159 -5.07 1.24 -21.36
CA PHE A 159 -4.34 0.67 -20.23
C PHE A 159 -2.94 1.27 -20.07
N ILE A 160 -2.12 1.24 -21.12
CA ILE A 160 -0.70 1.62 -21.02
C ILE A 160 -0.54 3.12 -20.79
N ALA A 161 -1.32 3.95 -21.48
CA ALA A 161 -1.26 5.39 -21.35
C ALA A 161 -2.11 5.92 -20.18
N PHE A 162 -3.41 5.64 -20.16
CA PHE A 162 -4.32 6.26 -19.20
C PHE A 162 -4.36 5.53 -17.85
N ILE A 163 -4.67 4.23 -17.81
CA ILE A 163 -4.78 3.51 -16.52
C ILE A 163 -3.45 3.52 -15.76
N GLN A 164 -2.31 3.28 -16.42
CA GLN A 164 -1.01 3.32 -15.74
C GLN A 164 -0.70 4.69 -15.11
N ASN A 165 -0.94 5.80 -15.81
CA ASN A 165 -0.74 7.13 -15.20
C ASN A 165 -1.73 7.40 -14.06
N LEU A 166 -2.99 6.97 -14.19
CA LEU A 166 -3.96 7.03 -13.10
C LEU A 166 -3.54 6.15 -11.90
N LEU A 167 -2.88 5.02 -12.14
CA LEU A 167 -2.30 4.19 -11.08
C LEU A 167 -1.14 4.90 -10.38
N LEU A 168 -0.29 5.64 -11.11
CA LEU A 168 0.79 6.45 -10.53
C LEU A 168 0.23 7.55 -9.61
N LEU A 169 -0.89 8.18 -9.99
CA LEU A 169 -1.58 9.14 -9.13
C LEU A 169 -2.29 8.44 -7.95
N ALA A 170 -2.99 7.34 -8.19
CA ALA A 170 -3.70 6.58 -7.15
C ALA A 170 -2.73 6.01 -6.10
N ALA A 171 -1.48 5.73 -6.48
CA ALA A 171 -0.39 5.37 -5.58
C ALA A 171 -0.26 6.36 -4.41
N GLU A 172 -0.47 7.64 -4.70
CA GLU A 172 -0.30 8.79 -3.81
C GLU A 172 -1.58 9.21 -3.09
N ALA A 173 -2.67 8.44 -3.23
CA ALA A 173 -3.88 8.65 -2.44
C ALA A 173 -3.64 8.71 -0.92
N PRO A 174 -2.69 7.94 -0.32
CA PRO A 174 -2.33 8.07 1.09
C PRO A 174 -1.81 9.46 1.46
N VAL A 175 -0.97 10.07 0.62
CA VAL A 175 -0.38 11.39 0.87
C VAL A 175 -1.46 12.47 0.74
N TYR A 176 -2.33 12.36 -0.27
CA TYR A 176 -3.47 13.25 -0.42
C TYR A 176 -4.43 13.19 0.79
N LEU A 177 -4.72 11.99 1.32
CA LEU A 177 -5.51 11.84 2.53
C LEU A 177 -4.82 12.45 3.75
N LEU A 178 -3.52 12.17 3.93
CA LEU A 178 -2.75 12.73 5.04
C LEU A 178 -2.67 14.26 5.01
N MET A 179 -2.74 14.87 3.83
CA MET A 179 -2.78 16.32 3.66
C MET A 179 -4.18 16.90 3.93
N THR A 180 -5.24 16.22 3.51
CA THR A 180 -6.62 16.72 3.59
C THR A 180 -7.31 16.44 4.92
N GLN A 181 -6.78 15.49 5.71
CA GLN A 181 -7.28 15.17 7.04
C GLN A 181 -7.24 16.40 7.97
N SER A 182 -8.38 16.70 8.58
CA SER A 182 -8.52 17.77 9.57
C SER A 182 -9.24 17.20 10.80
N LEU A 183 -8.57 16.30 11.51
CA LEU A 183 -9.08 15.77 12.77
C LEU A 183 -8.48 16.53 13.95
N PRO A 184 -9.28 17.30 14.71
CA PRO A 184 -8.88 17.77 16.02
C PRO A 184 -8.50 16.59 16.91
N SER A 185 -7.47 16.73 17.75
CA SER A 185 -6.99 15.66 18.66
C SER A 185 -7.96 15.29 19.81
N TYR A 186 -9.26 15.59 19.68
CA TYR A 186 -10.30 15.29 20.68
C TYR A 186 -10.59 13.77 20.70
N GLY A 187 -9.64 13.00 21.24
CA GLY A 187 -9.67 11.54 21.33
C GLY A 187 -8.26 10.92 21.40
N HIS A 188 -7.29 11.57 20.77
CA HIS A 188 -5.86 11.18 20.75
C HIS A 188 -5.04 11.83 21.86
N THR A 189 -5.68 12.31 22.91
CA THR A 189 -5.01 13.07 23.96
C THR A 189 -4.47 12.13 25.03
N SER A 190 -3.13 12.06 25.10
CA SER A 190 -2.33 11.28 26.04
C SER A 190 -2.70 11.57 27.51
N ILE A 191 -2.17 10.76 28.45
CA ILE A 191 -2.30 11.00 29.91
C ILE A 191 -2.00 12.48 30.27
N LEU A 192 -1.07 13.13 29.58
CA LEU A 192 -0.69 14.54 29.77
C LEU A 192 -1.82 15.54 29.45
N ALA A 193 -2.63 15.25 28.44
CA ALA A 193 -3.76 16.08 28.06
C ALA A 193 -4.97 15.90 28.99
N ARG A 194 -5.12 14.71 29.60
CA ARG A 194 -6.07 14.50 30.71
C ARG A 194 -5.63 15.20 32.00
N LEU A 195 -4.31 15.33 32.22
CA LEU A 195 -3.75 16.01 33.38
C LEU A 195 -3.73 17.55 33.23
N LYS A 196 -3.74 18.07 31.99
CA LYS A 196 -3.79 19.52 31.70
C LYS A 196 -4.75 19.83 30.54
N PRO A 197 -6.07 19.74 30.76
CA PRO A 197 -7.08 19.92 29.71
C PRO A 197 -7.04 21.31 29.03
N TYR A 198 -6.54 22.34 29.72
CA TYR A 198 -6.41 23.69 29.16
C TYR A 198 -5.20 23.90 28.21
N GLN A 199 -4.33 22.89 28.03
CA GLN A 199 -3.11 23.00 27.20
C GLN A 199 -3.09 22.05 25.99
N ALA A 200 -4.12 21.23 25.77
CA ALA A 200 -4.07 20.06 24.90
C ALA A 200 -4.95 20.12 23.63
N ALA A 201 -5.21 21.31 23.10
CA ALA A 201 -5.81 21.45 21.77
C ALA A 201 -4.70 21.45 20.69
N THR A 202 -4.12 20.28 20.39
CA THR A 202 -3.26 20.14 19.22
C THR A 202 -4.12 19.95 17.96
N LYS A 203 -3.84 20.75 16.93
CA LYS A 203 -4.58 20.72 15.66
C LYS A 203 -4.46 19.38 14.92
N SER A 204 -3.39 18.60 15.15
CA SER A 204 -3.17 17.28 14.54
C SER A 204 -2.55 16.27 15.52
N VAL A 205 -2.64 14.98 15.17
CA VAL A 205 -2.06 13.86 15.93
C VAL A 205 -0.54 13.79 15.69
N PRO A 206 0.31 13.97 16.72
CA PRO A 206 1.75 13.97 16.55
C PRO A 206 2.30 12.60 16.15
N LEU A 207 3.58 12.55 15.73
CA LEU A 207 4.30 11.31 15.50
C LEU A 207 4.36 10.44 16.77
N ASN A 208 4.10 9.15 16.59
CA ASN A 208 4.08 8.14 17.65
C ASN A 208 5.00 6.96 17.33
N ILE A 209 5.02 5.96 18.22
CA ILE A 209 5.86 4.75 18.06
C ILE A 209 5.45 3.96 16.81
N ALA A 210 4.15 3.90 16.49
CA ALA A 210 3.68 3.22 15.29
C ALA A 210 4.27 3.86 14.03
N ASP A 211 4.38 5.20 13.96
CA ASP A 211 5.05 5.89 12.84
C ASP A 211 6.52 5.41 12.67
N VAL A 212 7.25 5.26 13.79
CA VAL A 212 8.64 4.76 13.78
C VAL A 212 8.71 3.29 13.36
N LEU A 213 7.80 2.45 13.86
CA LEU A 213 7.74 1.03 13.50
C LEU A 213 7.40 0.85 12.01
N LEU A 214 6.44 1.62 11.48
CA LEU A 214 6.09 1.61 10.07
C LEU A 214 7.25 2.11 9.20
N ALA A 215 7.93 3.19 9.59
CA ALA A 215 9.11 3.68 8.88
C ALA A 215 10.25 2.65 8.89
N GLY A 216 10.51 2.02 10.03
CA GLY A 216 11.49 0.95 10.16
C GLY A 216 11.15 -0.28 9.31
N ALA A 217 9.88 -0.68 9.29
CA ALA A 217 9.37 -1.76 8.44
C ALA A 217 9.51 -1.41 6.95
N PHE A 218 9.23 -0.16 6.58
CA PHE A 218 9.37 0.34 5.21
C PHE A 218 10.83 0.31 4.75
N LEU A 219 11.75 0.85 5.54
CA LEU A 219 13.18 0.84 5.22
C LEU A 219 13.74 -0.59 5.15
N THR A 220 13.30 -1.47 6.05
CA THR A 220 13.65 -2.90 5.99
C THR A 220 13.15 -3.54 4.70
N THR A 221 11.91 -3.23 4.30
CA THR A 221 11.31 -3.71 3.06
C THR A 221 12.10 -3.22 1.84
N LEU A 222 12.48 -1.94 1.79
CA LEU A 222 13.35 -1.40 0.73
C LEU A 222 14.72 -2.07 0.66
N VAL A 223 15.34 -2.39 1.81
CA VAL A 223 16.63 -3.09 1.84
C VAL A 223 16.48 -4.53 1.33
N LEU A 224 15.41 -5.23 1.70
CA LEU A 224 15.12 -6.58 1.21
C LEU A 224 14.84 -6.59 -0.28
N GLU A 225 14.06 -5.63 -0.78
CA GLU A 225 13.83 -5.41 -2.20
C GLU A 225 15.15 -5.15 -2.94
N MET A 226 15.95 -4.22 -2.39
CA MET A 226 17.37 -3.99 -2.62
C MET A 226 18.15 -5.26 -2.97
N ARG A 227 18.16 -6.17 -2.00
CA ARG A 227 18.91 -7.40 -2.08
C ARG A 227 18.33 -8.38 -3.08
N ALA A 228 17.00 -8.50 -3.15
CA ALA A 228 16.31 -9.38 -4.09
C ALA A 228 16.65 -9.02 -5.54
N ASP A 229 16.59 -7.73 -5.83
CA ASP A 229 16.94 -7.15 -7.11
C ASP A 229 18.42 -7.36 -7.49
N ASN A 230 19.34 -7.11 -6.56
CA ASN A 230 20.77 -7.37 -6.77
C ASN A 230 21.06 -8.85 -7.02
N GLN A 231 20.37 -9.76 -6.32
CA GLN A 231 20.47 -11.21 -6.54
C GLN A 231 19.99 -11.60 -7.95
N GLN A 232 18.86 -11.04 -8.40
CA GLN A 232 18.35 -11.26 -9.75
C GLN A 232 19.36 -10.76 -10.80
N GLN A 233 19.90 -9.55 -10.62
CA GLN A 233 20.84 -8.97 -11.56
C GLN A 233 22.16 -9.77 -11.63
N ALA A 234 22.71 -10.16 -10.48
CA ALA A 234 23.91 -10.99 -10.43
C ALA A 234 23.71 -12.32 -11.16
N PHE A 235 22.55 -12.96 -10.95
CA PHE A 235 22.20 -14.18 -11.67
C PHE A 235 22.07 -13.95 -13.18
N GLN A 236 21.41 -12.88 -13.62
CA GLN A 236 21.28 -12.60 -15.06
C GLN A 236 22.65 -12.32 -15.68
N ASN A 237 23.54 -11.56 -15.03
CA ASN A 237 24.89 -11.30 -15.53
C ASN A 237 25.69 -12.61 -15.69
N LEU A 238 25.63 -13.49 -14.68
CA LEU A 238 26.26 -14.82 -14.73
C LEU A 238 25.73 -15.63 -15.92
N LYS A 239 24.41 -15.73 -16.06
CA LYS A 239 23.78 -16.51 -17.14
C LYS A 239 24.13 -15.96 -18.53
N HIS A 240 24.09 -14.65 -18.73
CA HIS A 240 24.42 -14.05 -20.04
C HIS A 240 25.90 -14.21 -20.37
N GLY A 241 26.79 -14.04 -19.38
CA GLY A 241 28.22 -14.32 -19.55
C GLY A 241 28.51 -15.78 -19.89
N ALA A 242 27.81 -16.72 -19.24
CA ALA A 242 27.90 -18.15 -19.54
C ALA A 242 27.44 -18.47 -20.98
N LEU A 243 26.32 -17.91 -21.43
CA LEU A 243 25.83 -18.08 -22.79
C LEU A 243 26.82 -17.53 -23.84
N ASP A 244 27.47 -16.40 -23.56
CA ASP A 244 28.52 -15.85 -24.45
C ASP A 244 29.78 -16.73 -24.50
N LYS A 245 30.23 -17.25 -23.35
CA LYS A 245 31.32 -18.23 -23.29
C LYS A 245 30.99 -19.49 -24.09
N GLN A 246 29.77 -20.01 -23.94
CA GLN A 246 29.30 -21.19 -24.67
C GLN A 246 29.31 -20.97 -26.18
N LYS A 247 28.84 -19.80 -26.66
CA LYS A 247 28.91 -19.41 -28.08
C LYS A 247 30.34 -19.33 -28.61
N LYS A 248 31.29 -18.94 -27.76
CA LYS A 248 32.73 -18.85 -28.08
C LYS A 248 33.49 -20.16 -27.88
N GLY A 249 32.78 -21.27 -27.60
CA GLY A 249 33.40 -22.59 -27.39
C GLY A 249 34.28 -22.70 -26.15
N LYS A 250 34.12 -21.80 -25.16
CA LYS A 250 34.89 -21.82 -23.91
C LYS A 250 34.28 -22.77 -22.90
N THR A 251 35.11 -23.36 -22.04
CA THR A 251 34.67 -24.21 -20.93
C THR A 251 33.91 -23.38 -19.90
N LEU A 252 32.80 -23.94 -19.42
CA LEU A 252 31.93 -23.35 -18.40
C LEU A 252 32.26 -23.95 -17.04
N THR A 253 32.23 -23.13 -16.00
CA THR A 253 32.24 -23.60 -14.61
C THR A 253 30.93 -24.34 -14.29
N GLU A 254 30.93 -25.17 -13.24
CA GLU A 254 29.72 -25.90 -12.82
C GLU A 254 28.58 -24.95 -12.40
N GLU A 255 28.90 -23.81 -11.79
CA GLU A 255 27.91 -22.80 -11.43
C GLU A 255 27.26 -22.17 -12.67
N GLU A 256 28.06 -21.85 -13.70
CA GLU A 256 27.57 -21.32 -14.97
C GLU A 256 26.70 -22.33 -15.71
N LYS A 257 27.09 -23.62 -15.74
CA LYS A 257 26.27 -24.69 -16.32
C LYS A 257 24.92 -24.79 -15.63
N LYS A 258 24.91 -24.85 -14.29
CA LYS A 258 23.66 -24.87 -13.49
C LYS A 258 22.80 -23.64 -13.74
N ALA A 259 23.41 -22.45 -13.87
CA ALA A 259 22.69 -21.21 -14.14
C ALA A 259 22.04 -21.19 -15.54
N VAL A 260 22.72 -21.71 -16.56
CA VAL A 260 22.19 -21.83 -17.93
C VAL A 260 21.08 -22.88 -17.99
N GLU A 261 21.29 -24.06 -17.40
CA GLU A 261 20.32 -25.16 -17.37
C GLU A 261 19.03 -24.76 -16.64
N ARG A 262 19.16 -24.15 -15.45
CA ARG A 262 18.01 -23.70 -14.67
C ARG A 262 17.33 -22.49 -15.32
N GLY A 263 18.11 -21.51 -15.76
CA GLY A 263 17.64 -20.33 -16.48
C GLY A 263 17.00 -19.21 -15.64
N PHE A 264 16.70 -19.47 -14.37
CA PHE A 264 16.16 -18.52 -13.39
C PHE A 264 16.89 -18.62 -12.03
N VAL A 265 16.82 -17.56 -11.23
CA VAL A 265 17.35 -17.56 -9.86
C VAL A 265 16.40 -18.32 -8.93
N ALA A 266 16.94 -19.16 -8.05
CA ALA A 266 16.14 -19.93 -7.09
C ALA A 266 16.76 -19.95 -5.67
N ASP A 267 17.85 -19.23 -5.46
CA ASP A 267 18.66 -19.30 -4.25
C ASP A 267 18.43 -18.05 -3.37
N ARG A 268 18.79 -18.16 -2.08
CA ARG A 268 18.69 -17.06 -1.09
C ARG A 268 17.26 -16.55 -0.94
N LEU A 269 16.96 -15.26 -1.16
CA LEU A 269 15.59 -14.75 -1.02
C LEU A 269 14.63 -15.44 -2.00
N TRP A 270 15.15 -15.84 -3.16
CA TRP A 270 14.40 -16.53 -4.20
C TRP A 270 14.05 -17.98 -3.83
N SER A 271 14.65 -18.58 -2.80
CA SER A 271 14.20 -19.88 -2.29
C SER A 271 12.96 -19.76 -1.42
N TRP A 272 12.66 -18.56 -0.91
CA TRP A 272 11.52 -18.28 -0.02
C TRP A 272 10.34 -17.67 -0.76
N SER A 273 10.59 -16.87 -1.79
CA SER A 273 9.56 -16.27 -2.64
C SER A 273 10.04 -16.29 -4.08
N ARG A 274 9.17 -16.58 -5.04
CA ARG A 274 9.50 -16.53 -6.47
C ARG A 274 9.68 -15.12 -6.99
N HIS A 275 9.11 -14.14 -6.29
CA HIS A 275 9.23 -12.72 -6.61
C HIS A 275 9.39 -11.91 -5.32
N PRO A 276 10.54 -12.03 -4.61
CA PRO A 276 10.74 -11.37 -3.33
C PRO A 276 10.77 -9.85 -3.48
N ASN A 277 11.27 -9.33 -4.60
CA ASN A 277 11.21 -7.90 -4.91
C ASN A 277 9.77 -7.40 -5.07
N PHE A 278 8.92 -8.08 -5.86
CA PHE A 278 7.51 -7.71 -5.99
C PHE A 278 6.70 -7.90 -4.70
N ALA A 279 7.09 -8.83 -3.84
CA ALA A 279 6.49 -8.97 -2.52
C ALA A 279 6.83 -7.77 -1.62
N CYS A 280 8.09 -7.30 -1.66
CA CYS A 280 8.50 -6.10 -0.95
C CYS A 280 7.78 -4.86 -1.52
N GLU A 281 7.74 -4.71 -2.85
CA GLU A 281 7.05 -3.60 -3.50
C GLU A 281 5.56 -3.56 -3.14
N GLN A 282 4.84 -4.69 -3.13
CA GLN A 282 3.47 -4.76 -2.60
C GLN A 282 3.39 -4.34 -1.13
N THR A 283 4.31 -4.81 -0.30
CA THR A 283 4.35 -4.49 1.14
C THR A 283 4.57 -2.98 1.36
N THR A 284 5.41 -2.33 0.56
CA THR A 284 5.64 -0.88 0.56
C THR A 284 4.33 -0.10 0.48
N TRP A 285 3.46 -0.44 -0.47
CA TRP A 285 2.16 0.23 -0.63
C TRP A 285 1.21 0.00 0.55
N TRP A 286 1.21 -1.21 1.13
CA TRP A 286 0.43 -1.48 2.34
C TRP A 286 0.96 -0.72 3.56
N LEU A 287 2.28 -0.52 3.67
CA LEU A 287 2.88 0.28 4.74
C LEU A 287 2.55 1.78 4.57
N LEU A 288 2.58 2.31 3.35
CA LEU A 288 2.16 3.68 3.06
C LEU A 288 0.68 3.91 3.41
N TYR A 289 -0.18 2.94 3.09
CA TYR A 289 -1.56 2.94 3.53
C TYR A 289 -1.69 2.92 5.06
N ALA A 290 -0.90 2.10 5.76
CA ALA A 290 -0.98 1.99 7.21
C ALA A 290 -0.70 3.33 7.92
N PHE A 291 0.12 4.23 7.35
CA PHE A 291 0.31 5.58 7.89
C PHE A 291 -0.97 6.41 7.90
N THR A 292 -1.94 6.13 7.01
CA THR A 292 -3.22 6.84 6.98
C THR A 292 -4.21 6.34 8.02
N VAL A 293 -3.96 5.15 8.60
CA VAL A 293 -4.80 4.56 9.65
C VAL A 293 -4.41 5.11 11.03
N LEU A 294 -3.11 5.38 11.26
CA LEU A 294 -2.61 5.87 12.55
C LEU A 294 -3.30 7.13 13.10
N PRO A 295 -3.61 8.16 12.28
CA PRO A 295 -4.33 9.35 12.73
C PRO A 295 -5.72 9.07 13.26
N PHE A 296 -6.26 7.87 13.03
CA PHE A 296 -7.58 7.48 13.47
C PHE A 296 -7.55 6.46 14.63
N LEU A 297 -6.41 5.89 15.03
CA LEU A 297 -6.38 4.89 16.11
C LEU A 297 -6.38 5.53 17.52
N PRO A 298 -7.38 5.27 18.38
CA PRO A 298 -7.44 5.87 19.72
C PRO A 298 -6.23 5.45 20.59
N ILE A 299 -5.60 6.41 21.28
CA ILE A 299 -4.42 6.15 22.15
C ILE A 299 -4.74 5.20 23.31
N THR A 300 -6.01 5.13 23.71
CA THR A 300 -6.45 4.28 24.84
C THR A 300 -6.29 2.79 24.59
N GLU A 301 -6.08 2.35 23.35
CA GLU A 301 -6.07 0.93 22.99
C GLU A 301 -4.68 0.36 22.67
N SER A 302 -3.64 1.19 22.51
CA SER A 302 -2.30 0.68 22.17
C SER A 302 -1.12 1.53 22.66
N PHE A 303 -0.10 0.85 23.20
CA PHE A 303 1.21 1.45 23.52
C PHE A 303 1.87 2.10 22.29
N THR A 304 1.59 1.60 21.09
CA THR A 304 2.18 2.14 19.84
C THR A 304 1.68 3.53 19.49
N SER A 305 0.56 3.97 20.06
CA SER A 305 -0.09 5.24 19.75
C SER A 305 0.42 6.41 20.61
N HIS A 306 1.36 6.17 21.55
CA HIS A 306 1.93 7.22 22.39
C HIS A 306 2.87 8.15 21.61
N PRO A 307 2.75 9.49 21.76
CA PRO A 307 3.67 10.44 21.14
C PRO A 307 5.11 10.18 21.58
N LEU A 308 6.07 10.32 20.65
CA LEU A 308 7.48 10.05 20.95
C LEU A 308 8.02 10.93 22.09
N SER A 309 7.53 12.17 22.20
CA SER A 309 7.89 13.10 23.26
C SER A 309 7.51 12.62 24.67
N THR A 310 6.61 11.65 24.79
CA THR A 310 6.15 11.10 26.09
C THR A 310 6.92 9.86 26.54
N LEU A 311 7.73 9.24 25.67
CA LEU A 311 8.52 8.04 26.01
C LEU A 311 9.48 8.27 27.18
N THR A 312 10.12 9.44 27.24
CA THR A 312 11.04 9.82 28.31
C THR A 312 10.35 9.83 29.68
N SER A 313 9.04 10.13 29.71
CA SER A 313 8.22 10.13 30.93
C SER A 313 7.56 8.79 31.27
N LEU A 314 7.54 7.84 30.32
CA LEU A 314 7.07 6.45 30.53
C LEU A 314 8.20 5.53 31.01
N LEU A 315 9.44 5.84 30.63
CA LEU A 315 10.65 5.12 31.04
C LEU A 315 11.14 5.50 32.45
N THR A 316 10.53 6.51 33.09
CA THR A 316 10.79 6.83 34.50
C THR A 316 10.01 5.87 35.42
N PRO A 317 10.67 5.21 36.40
CA PRO A 317 10.08 4.14 37.22
C PRO A 317 8.79 4.51 37.97
N THR A 318 8.56 5.80 38.21
CA THR A 318 7.43 6.31 39.00
C THR A 318 6.10 6.35 38.23
N ALA A 319 6.09 6.29 36.90
CA ALA A 319 4.88 6.41 36.08
C ALA A 319 4.10 5.09 35.88
N LEU A 320 4.76 3.94 36.10
CA LEU A 320 4.21 2.61 35.80
C LEU A 320 3.24 2.06 36.86
N LEU A 321 3.20 2.65 38.07
CA LEU A 321 2.52 2.08 39.23
C LEU A 321 0.99 2.32 39.35
N PRO A 322 0.34 3.31 38.69
CA PRO A 322 -1.11 3.49 38.80
C PRO A 322 -1.91 3.31 37.48
N ALA A 323 -1.28 2.85 36.39
CA ALA A 323 -1.94 2.75 35.07
C ALA A 323 -2.75 1.45 34.89
N SER A 324 -2.25 0.31 35.38
CA SER A 324 -2.90 -1.00 35.26
C SER A 324 -4.24 -1.08 36.00
N LYS A 325 -4.34 -0.41 37.16
CA LYS A 325 -5.58 -0.35 37.96
C LYS A 325 -6.69 0.50 37.32
N ARG A 326 -6.33 1.50 36.51
CA ARG A 326 -7.30 2.37 35.82
C ARG A 326 -7.81 1.79 34.50
N ALA A 327 -6.99 1.01 33.79
CA ALA A 327 -7.41 0.29 32.58
C ALA A 327 -8.47 -0.78 32.89
N TYR A 328 -8.35 -1.47 34.03
CA TYR A 328 -9.32 -2.48 34.47
C TYR A 328 -10.68 -1.87 34.87
N ILE A 329 -10.69 -0.68 35.48
CA ILE A 329 -11.91 0.03 35.92
C ILE A 329 -12.63 0.72 34.75
N HIS A 330 -11.92 1.08 33.67
CA HIS A 330 -12.54 1.66 32.47
C HIS A 330 -13.15 0.61 31.54
N ALA A 331 -12.57 -0.59 31.48
CA ALA A 331 -13.09 -1.71 30.70
C ALA A 331 -14.36 -2.33 31.31
N SER A 332 -14.60 -2.16 32.63
CA SER A 332 -15.73 -2.79 33.30
C SER A 332 -17.05 -2.04 33.15
N ASN A 333 -17.06 -0.80 32.66
CA ASN A 333 -18.19 0.11 32.91
C ASN A 333 -18.93 0.66 31.69
N ASN A 334 -18.56 0.37 30.44
CA ASN A 334 -19.37 0.80 29.29
C ASN A 334 -19.18 -0.09 28.06
N ILE A 335 -20.20 -0.88 27.72
CA ILE A 335 -20.82 -1.10 26.39
C ILE A 335 -21.92 -2.17 26.58
N PRO A 336 -23.20 -1.93 26.21
CA PRO A 336 -24.14 -3.02 25.99
C PRO A 336 -23.70 -3.74 24.71
N THR A 337 -23.24 -4.99 24.86
CA THR A 337 -22.49 -5.72 23.83
C THR A 337 -23.39 -6.23 22.69
N LEU A 338 -22.75 -6.56 21.56
CA LEU A 338 -23.27 -7.46 20.51
C LEU A 338 -23.97 -8.71 21.08
N ASP A 339 -23.59 -9.13 22.30
CA ASP A 339 -24.23 -10.21 23.04
C ASP A 339 -25.71 -9.94 23.37
N TYR A 340 -26.15 -8.69 23.56
CA TYR A 340 -27.58 -8.39 23.79
C TYR A 340 -28.42 -8.68 22.53
N ILE A 341 -27.93 -8.23 21.37
CA ILE A 341 -28.56 -8.49 20.06
C ILE A 341 -28.48 -9.99 19.72
N LEU A 342 -27.34 -10.63 19.97
CA LEU A 342 -27.17 -12.08 19.80
C LEU A 342 -28.05 -12.88 20.76
N THR A 343 -28.26 -12.42 22.00
CA THR A 343 -29.16 -13.07 22.97
C THR A 343 -30.62 -12.99 22.53
N ILE A 344 -31.04 -11.87 21.95
CA ILE A 344 -32.38 -11.71 21.35
C ILE A 344 -32.55 -12.66 20.15
N LEU A 345 -31.51 -12.79 19.31
CA LEU A 345 -31.52 -13.68 18.13
C LEU A 345 -31.44 -15.17 18.48
N LEU A 346 -30.66 -15.52 19.52
CA LEU A 346 -30.44 -16.90 19.97
C LEU A 346 -31.60 -17.40 20.85
N HIS A 347 -32.28 -16.51 21.56
CA HIS A 347 -33.36 -16.86 22.49
C HIS A 347 -34.65 -16.03 22.26
N PRO A 348 -35.21 -16.04 21.04
CA PRO A 348 -36.36 -15.20 20.67
C PRO A 348 -37.60 -15.50 21.53
N ILE A 349 -37.79 -16.76 21.95
CA ILE A 349 -38.93 -17.19 22.76
C ILE A 349 -38.85 -16.64 24.19
N LEU A 350 -37.66 -16.56 24.81
CA LEU A 350 -37.49 -16.01 26.16
C LEU A 350 -37.74 -14.49 26.17
N TYR A 351 -37.27 -13.79 25.14
CA TYR A 351 -37.51 -12.36 24.96
C TYR A 351 -39.00 -12.05 24.73
N ILE A 352 -39.67 -12.81 23.85
CA ILE A 352 -41.10 -12.68 23.59
C ILE A 352 -41.92 -12.97 24.85
N ARG A 353 -41.54 -13.98 25.65
CA ARG A 353 -42.26 -14.35 26.88
C ARG A 353 -42.10 -13.32 28.00
N ALA A 354 -40.91 -12.70 28.11
CA ALA A 354 -40.66 -11.61 29.06
C ALA A 354 -41.40 -10.32 28.67
N SER A 355 -41.56 -10.08 27.36
CA SER A 355 -42.21 -8.88 26.81
C SER A 355 -43.72 -9.06 26.56
N LEU A 356 -44.23 -10.29 26.62
CA LEU A 356 -45.63 -10.68 26.35
C LEU A 356 -46.68 -9.80 27.05
N PRO A 357 -46.52 -9.36 28.32
CA PRO A 357 -47.48 -8.50 29.00
C PRO A 357 -47.59 -7.09 28.42
N HIS A 358 -46.60 -6.66 27.63
CA HIS A 358 -46.49 -5.30 27.10
C HIS A 358 -46.70 -5.23 25.58
N LEU A 359 -46.81 -6.37 24.89
CA LEU A 359 -46.99 -6.45 23.42
C LEU A 359 -48.37 -5.97 22.94
N THR A 360 -49.36 -5.81 23.83
CA THR A 360 -50.67 -5.21 23.49
C THR A 360 -50.70 -3.70 23.76
N ASN A 361 -49.68 -3.15 24.42
CA ASN A 361 -49.60 -1.73 24.73
C ASN A 361 -48.91 -0.98 23.58
N SER A 362 -49.70 -0.18 22.86
CA SER A 362 -49.22 0.61 21.71
C SER A 362 -48.13 1.61 22.08
N ASP A 363 -48.13 2.15 23.29
CA ASP A 363 -47.15 3.13 23.74
C ASP A 363 -45.81 2.48 24.08
N PHE A 364 -45.85 1.28 24.67
CA PHE A 364 -44.65 0.45 24.87
C PHE A 364 -44.04 0.02 23.54
N LEU A 365 -44.85 -0.45 22.58
CA LEU A 365 -44.34 -0.82 21.26
C LEU A 365 -43.74 0.39 20.52
N ARG A 366 -44.34 1.58 20.66
CA ARG A 366 -43.80 2.82 20.08
C ARG A 366 -42.50 3.26 20.76
N SER A 367 -42.39 3.16 22.09
CA SER A 367 -41.18 3.52 22.81
C SER A 367 -40.02 2.57 22.47
N GLU A 368 -40.29 1.28 22.38
CA GLU A 368 -39.27 0.29 22.04
C GLU A 368 -38.85 0.37 20.57
N ALA A 369 -39.79 0.64 19.65
CA ALA A 369 -39.45 0.92 18.25
C ALA A 369 -38.63 2.22 18.10
N ALA A 370 -38.95 3.27 18.87
CA ALA A 370 -38.18 4.51 18.88
C ALA A 370 -36.78 4.30 19.46
N ARG A 371 -36.65 3.48 20.51
CA ARG A 371 -35.37 3.09 21.11
C ARG A 371 -34.52 2.27 20.14
N ALA A 372 -35.07 1.23 19.53
CA ALA A 372 -34.39 0.43 18.52
C ALA A 372 -33.98 1.25 17.30
N LYS A 373 -34.81 2.21 16.86
CA LYS A 373 -34.46 3.15 15.79
C LYS A 373 -33.32 4.07 16.19
N LEU A 374 -33.32 4.61 17.41
CA LEU A 374 -32.24 5.46 17.92
C LEU A 374 -30.93 4.67 18.07
N GLU A 375 -31.00 3.45 18.60
CA GLU A 375 -29.85 2.55 18.73
C GLU A 375 -29.31 2.14 17.36
N ALA A 376 -30.16 1.81 16.39
CA ALA A 376 -29.75 1.54 15.01
C ALA A 376 -29.14 2.76 14.32
N LEU A 377 -29.70 3.96 14.53
CA LEU A 377 -29.12 5.21 14.02
C LEU A 377 -27.79 5.55 14.69
N THR A 378 -27.64 5.22 15.98
CA THR A 378 -26.39 5.41 16.74
C THR A 378 -25.35 4.41 16.28
N ALA A 379 -25.68 3.13 16.16
CA ALA A 379 -24.81 2.09 15.61
C ALA A 379 -24.45 2.37 14.14
N PHE A 380 -25.37 2.86 13.32
CA PHE A 380 -25.07 3.27 11.94
C PHE A 380 -24.20 4.52 11.91
N ARG A 381 -24.40 5.49 12.81
CA ARG A 381 -23.53 6.65 12.98
C ARG A 381 -22.15 6.23 13.46
N ASP A 382 -22.05 5.27 14.37
CA ASP A 382 -20.78 4.76 14.90
C ASP A 382 -20.05 3.92 13.85
N LEU A 383 -20.75 3.09 13.07
CA LEU A 383 -20.21 2.36 11.91
C LEU A 383 -19.77 3.32 10.79
N ARG A 384 -20.47 4.44 10.61
CA ARG A 384 -20.10 5.53 9.71
C ARG A 384 -18.96 6.39 10.26
N ASN A 385 -18.80 6.46 11.57
CA ASN A 385 -17.63 7.06 12.21
C ASN A 385 -16.43 6.10 12.17
N ASP A 386 -16.66 4.78 12.09
CA ASP A 386 -15.66 3.74 11.79
C ASP A 386 -15.16 3.77 10.34
N GLU A 387 -15.90 4.40 9.42
CA GLU A 387 -15.37 4.83 8.11
C GLU A 387 -14.27 5.87 8.34
N GLY A 388 -13.01 5.43 8.29
CA GLY A 388 -11.82 6.24 8.60
C GLY A 388 -10.88 5.56 9.60
N HIS A 389 -11.40 4.76 10.53
CA HIS A 389 -10.59 4.18 11.62
C HIS A 389 -9.61 3.07 11.18
N LEU A 390 -10.01 2.21 10.23
CA LEU A 390 -9.19 1.12 9.69
C LEU A 390 -9.25 1.00 8.15
N TRP A 391 -10.30 1.56 7.55
CA TRP A 391 -10.61 1.48 6.13
C TRP A 391 -11.00 2.87 5.62
N ASN A 392 -10.19 3.42 4.71
CA ASN A 392 -10.44 4.69 4.03
C ASN A 392 -10.12 4.55 2.54
N TYR A 393 -10.52 5.53 1.71
CA TYR A 393 -10.39 5.42 0.25
C TYR A 393 -8.93 5.26 -0.22
N SER A 394 -7.94 5.66 0.57
CA SER A 394 -6.53 5.51 0.17
C SER A 394 -6.08 4.05 0.08
N ILE A 395 -6.88 3.10 0.60
CA ILE A 395 -6.66 1.66 0.40
C ILE A 395 -6.69 1.23 -1.07
N VAL A 396 -7.28 2.05 -1.94
CA VAL A 396 -7.20 1.85 -3.39
C VAL A 396 -5.74 1.76 -3.87
N SER A 397 -4.81 2.48 -3.23
CA SER A 397 -3.38 2.47 -3.57
C SER A 397 -2.79 1.05 -3.45
N PRO A 398 -2.73 0.41 -2.26
CA PRO A 398 -2.15 -0.92 -2.15
C PRO A 398 -2.94 -2.01 -2.90
N ILE A 399 -4.27 -1.89 -3.01
CA ILE A 399 -5.09 -2.87 -3.75
C ILE A 399 -4.73 -2.84 -5.24
N THR A 400 -4.74 -1.66 -5.85
CA THR A 400 -4.48 -1.53 -7.29
C THR A 400 -3.04 -1.86 -7.64
N MET A 401 -2.08 -1.46 -6.79
CA MET A 401 -0.68 -1.86 -6.94
C MET A 401 -0.51 -3.37 -6.82
N SER A 402 -1.15 -4.02 -5.84
CA SER A 402 -1.10 -5.48 -5.69
C SER A 402 -1.68 -6.21 -6.90
N LEU A 403 -2.79 -5.71 -7.46
CA LEU A 403 -3.39 -6.26 -8.67
C LEU A 403 -2.48 -6.12 -9.89
N LEU A 404 -1.80 -4.98 -10.04
CA LEU A 404 -0.82 -4.74 -11.09
C LEU A 404 0.35 -5.73 -10.99
N PHE A 405 0.96 -5.86 -9.79
CA PHE A 405 2.06 -6.82 -9.57
C PHE A 405 1.62 -8.27 -9.76
N TYR A 406 0.42 -8.63 -9.32
CA TYR A 406 -0.13 -9.96 -9.53
C TYR A 406 -0.27 -10.29 -11.02
N SER A 407 -0.86 -9.36 -11.80
CA SER A 407 -1.09 -9.53 -13.24
C SER A 407 0.23 -9.57 -14.01
N SER A 408 1.16 -8.67 -13.70
CA SER A 408 2.52 -8.64 -14.25
C SER A 408 3.29 -9.94 -13.96
N THR A 409 3.14 -10.47 -12.75
CA THR A 409 3.75 -11.74 -12.36
C THR A 409 3.16 -12.90 -13.14
N ALA A 410 1.83 -12.97 -13.28
CA ALA A 410 1.18 -14.04 -14.03
C ALA A 410 1.71 -14.12 -15.48
N LEU A 411 1.86 -12.97 -16.14
CA LEU A 411 2.48 -12.89 -17.48
C LEU A 411 3.95 -13.34 -17.46
N THR A 412 4.74 -12.83 -16.51
CA THR A 412 6.17 -13.13 -16.41
C THR A 412 6.45 -14.61 -16.13
N GLU A 413 5.64 -15.23 -15.28
CA GLU A 413 5.73 -16.66 -14.96
C GLU A 413 5.25 -17.55 -16.11
N LYS A 414 4.27 -17.09 -16.90
CA LYS A 414 3.84 -17.78 -18.13
C LYS A 414 4.99 -17.79 -19.15
N ILE A 415 5.66 -16.65 -19.36
CA ILE A 415 6.82 -16.54 -20.24
C ILE A 415 7.97 -17.41 -19.73
N SER A 416 8.27 -17.36 -18.43
CA SER A 416 9.37 -18.13 -17.83
C SER A 416 9.10 -19.63 -17.88
N GLY A 417 7.85 -20.07 -17.61
CA GLY A 417 7.44 -21.46 -17.71
C GLY A 417 7.49 -22.02 -19.13
N GLY A 418 7.32 -21.18 -20.16
CA GLY A 418 7.51 -21.58 -21.55
C GLY A 418 8.98 -21.70 -21.96
N LYS A 419 9.89 -20.96 -21.30
CA LYS A 419 11.33 -20.95 -21.59
C LYS A 419 12.11 -22.01 -20.81
N TYR A 420 11.72 -22.26 -19.56
CA TYR A 420 12.50 -23.02 -18.60
C TYR A 420 11.67 -24.19 -18.03
N PRO A 421 11.92 -25.45 -18.46
CA PRO A 421 11.13 -26.61 -18.01
C PRO A 421 11.09 -26.78 -16.49
N LEU A 422 12.22 -26.49 -15.82
CA LEU A 422 12.37 -26.59 -14.36
C LEU A 422 11.55 -25.53 -13.59
N TYR A 423 11.06 -24.48 -14.27
CA TYR A 423 10.28 -23.43 -13.60
C TYR A 423 8.98 -23.99 -13.01
N ASN A 424 8.34 -24.98 -13.64
CA ASN A 424 7.12 -25.59 -13.10
C ASN A 424 7.38 -26.31 -11.76
N ALA A 425 8.50 -27.01 -11.61
CA ALA A 425 8.92 -27.60 -10.35
C ALA A 425 9.13 -26.52 -9.28
N TYR A 426 9.77 -25.41 -9.66
CA TYR A 426 9.97 -24.25 -8.78
C TYR A 426 8.65 -23.60 -8.33
N LYS A 427 7.66 -23.44 -9.23
CA LYS A 427 6.31 -22.95 -8.87
C LYS A 427 5.59 -23.88 -7.88
N ALA A 428 5.77 -25.19 -8.02
CA ALA A 428 5.18 -26.16 -7.11
C ALA A 428 5.77 -26.03 -5.69
N ARG A 429 7.08 -25.77 -5.60
CA ARG A 429 7.80 -25.76 -4.32
C ARG A 429 7.80 -24.41 -3.59
N VAL A 430 7.88 -23.30 -4.31
CA VAL A 430 8.12 -21.96 -3.73
C VAL A 430 6.89 -21.06 -3.87
N ALA A 431 6.61 -20.27 -2.84
CA ALA A 431 5.51 -19.31 -2.82
C ALA A 431 5.69 -18.21 -3.86
N LYS A 432 4.60 -17.61 -4.34
CA LYS A 432 4.69 -16.53 -5.35
C LYS A 432 5.29 -15.26 -4.75
N PHE A 433 4.67 -14.79 -3.67
CA PHE A 433 5.02 -13.55 -2.99
C PHE A 433 5.31 -13.79 -1.51
N TRP A 434 4.37 -14.40 -0.77
CA TRP A 434 4.43 -14.52 0.69
C TRP A 434 5.40 -15.64 1.16
N PRO A 435 6.55 -15.31 1.79
CA PRO A 435 7.58 -16.30 2.15
C PRO A 435 7.09 -17.43 3.06
N VAL A 436 6.14 -17.15 3.95
CA VAL A 436 5.61 -18.14 4.92
C VAL A 436 4.82 -19.26 4.22
N GLN A 437 4.34 -19.06 2.99
CA GLN A 437 3.68 -20.12 2.24
C GLN A 437 4.66 -21.17 1.69
N THR A 438 5.96 -20.86 1.60
CA THR A 438 6.97 -21.79 1.09
C THR A 438 7.19 -23.01 2.00
N PRO A 439 7.35 -22.89 3.33
CA PRO A 439 7.40 -24.05 4.19
C PRO A 439 6.10 -24.85 4.16
N LEU A 440 4.94 -24.19 4.09
CA LEU A 440 3.63 -24.86 3.98
C LEU A 440 3.52 -25.70 2.70
N LYS A 441 3.95 -25.16 1.55
CA LYS A 441 4.04 -25.92 0.29
C LYS A 441 5.00 -27.10 0.40
N GLY A 442 6.13 -26.92 1.08
CA GLY A 442 7.09 -27.99 1.33
C GLY A 442 6.49 -29.11 2.17
N LEU A 443 5.76 -28.78 3.23
CA LEU A 443 5.05 -29.74 4.07
C LEU A 443 3.98 -30.48 3.27
N TRP A 444 3.16 -29.75 2.51
CA TRP A 444 2.15 -30.34 1.65
C TRP A 444 2.75 -31.37 0.67
N LEU A 445 3.83 -31.02 -0.04
CA LEU A 445 4.52 -31.94 -0.96
C LEU A 445 5.15 -33.16 -0.28
N ALA A 446 5.50 -33.06 1.00
CA ALA A 446 6.01 -34.19 1.77
C ALA A 446 4.87 -35.14 2.15
N LEU A 447 3.73 -34.58 2.60
CA LEU A 447 2.55 -35.34 3.00
C LEU A 447 1.82 -35.97 1.81
N THR A 448 1.73 -35.27 0.68
CA THR A 448 1.03 -35.75 -0.52
C THR A 448 1.99 -36.46 -1.48
N GLY A 449 2.41 -37.67 -1.10
CA GLY A 449 3.15 -38.58 -1.98
C GLY A 449 4.67 -38.47 -1.97
N GLY A 450 5.28 -37.88 -0.92
CA GLY A 450 6.74 -37.89 -0.71
C GLY A 450 7.55 -37.22 -1.82
N ARG A 451 6.93 -36.35 -2.63
CA ARG A 451 7.55 -35.79 -3.86
C ARG A 451 8.50 -34.63 -3.58
N ARG A 452 8.49 -34.09 -2.36
CA ARG A 452 9.32 -32.94 -1.96
C ARG A 452 10.79 -33.12 -2.35
N GLY A 453 11.43 -34.22 -1.95
CA GLY A 453 12.85 -34.45 -2.23
C GLY A 453 13.16 -34.67 -3.72
N ARG A 454 12.19 -35.11 -4.52
CA ARG A 454 12.34 -35.19 -5.98
C ARG A 454 12.30 -33.80 -6.61
N ILE A 455 11.34 -32.97 -6.21
CA ILE A 455 11.18 -31.60 -6.71
C ILE A 455 12.35 -30.71 -6.28
N GLU A 456 12.80 -30.82 -5.03
CA GLU A 456 13.95 -30.04 -4.53
C GLU A 456 15.24 -30.41 -5.30
N ARG A 457 15.47 -31.71 -5.57
CA ARG A 457 16.60 -32.16 -6.40
C ARG A 457 16.55 -31.64 -7.84
N GLN A 458 15.36 -31.51 -8.43
CA GLN A 458 15.21 -30.93 -9.77
C GLN A 458 15.60 -29.44 -9.83
N ILE A 459 15.39 -28.69 -8.74
CA ILE A 459 15.62 -27.24 -8.73
C ILE A 459 17.05 -26.90 -8.29
N TRP A 460 17.57 -27.60 -7.28
CA TRP A 460 18.83 -27.27 -6.60
C TRP A 460 19.91 -28.36 -6.71
N GLY A 461 19.62 -29.52 -7.29
CA GLY A 461 20.54 -30.66 -7.35
C GLY A 461 20.65 -31.44 -6.04
N ASN A 462 21.61 -32.36 -5.97
CA ASN A 462 21.84 -33.22 -4.78
C ASN A 462 22.37 -32.46 -3.55
N ASP A 463 22.88 -31.25 -3.74
CA ASP A 463 23.46 -30.40 -2.69
C ASP A 463 22.43 -29.40 -2.11
N GLY A 464 21.18 -29.45 -2.61
CA GLY A 464 20.18 -28.42 -2.40
C GLY A 464 19.69 -28.35 -0.97
N HIS A 465 20.32 -27.50 -0.15
CA HIS A 465 19.89 -27.05 1.18
C HIS A 465 18.92 -28.00 1.91
N GLY A 466 19.32 -29.26 2.01
CA GLY A 466 18.90 -30.10 3.11
C GLY A 466 19.47 -29.42 4.33
N ARG A 467 18.71 -28.51 4.97
CA ARG A 467 18.86 -28.33 6.40
C ARG A 467 18.80 -29.76 6.94
N LYS A 468 19.95 -30.30 7.35
CA LYS A 468 19.97 -31.35 8.36
C LYS A 468 19.11 -30.76 9.46
N ILE A 469 17.86 -31.20 9.56
CA ILE A 469 17.13 -31.10 10.80
C ILE A 469 18.00 -31.94 11.71
N LYS A 470 18.90 -31.29 12.47
CA LYS A 470 19.35 -31.88 13.71
C LYS A 470 18.05 -32.12 14.45
N GLN A 471 17.65 -33.40 14.55
CA GLN A 471 16.71 -33.80 15.57
C GLN A 471 17.24 -33.19 16.86
N LEU A 472 16.46 -32.27 17.44
CA LEU A 472 16.62 -31.90 18.83
C LEU A 472 16.13 -33.05 19.68
#